data_AF-A0A1W1XPW3-F1
#
_entry.id   AF-A0A1W1XPW3-F1
#
_cell.length_a   1.000
_cell.length_b   1.000
_cell.length_c   1.000
_cell.angle_alpha   90.00
_cell.angle_beta   90.00
_cell.angle_gamma   90.00
#
_symmetry.space_group_name_H-M   'P 1'
#
loop_
_entity.id
_entity.type
_entity.pdbx_description
1 polymer ?
#
loop_
_entity_poly.entity_id
_entity_poly.type
_entity_poly.pdbx_seq_one_letter_code
_entity_poly.pdbx_strand_id
1 'polypeptide(L)'
;MKPEFNQVMASFLGLLQRQGLPAQIVWVRPEQAIYGARKGWLILPSHGYDVAEIAARYQAACSSDWGLRFSVLCVHEHTSYCLLKIPADELAAEYALLAADVVKLSVPVPVPAARAASGILQIGWWRLREHLSYRQWKQAAFELA
;
A
#
# COMPACT_ATOMS: atom_id res chain seq x y z
N MET A 1 -1.16 19.47 -15.19
CA MET A 1 0.16 19.25 -14.55
C MET A 1 -0.06 18.75 -13.14
N LYS A 2 0.50 17.59 -12.80
CA LYS A 2 0.40 17.01 -11.44
C LYS A 2 1.27 17.82 -10.46
N PRO A 3 0.90 17.92 -9.16
CA PRO A 3 1.69 18.66 -8.17
C PRO A 3 3.07 18.03 -7.92
N GLU A 4 3.98 18.79 -7.30
CA GLU A 4 5.28 18.23 -6.88
C GLU A 4 5.10 17.16 -5.79
N PHE A 5 5.97 16.14 -5.78
CA PHE A 5 5.89 15.02 -4.83
C PHE A 5 5.79 15.49 -3.36
N ASN A 6 6.60 16.49 -2.99
CA ASN A 6 6.61 17.05 -1.63
C ASN A 6 5.27 17.72 -1.25
N GLN A 7 4.59 18.35 -2.21
CA GLN A 7 3.27 18.97 -1.98
C GLN A 7 2.20 17.90 -1.77
N VAL A 8 2.25 16.83 -2.57
CA VAL A 8 1.36 15.67 -2.41
C VAL A 8 1.59 15.00 -1.07
N MET A 9 2.85 14.79 -0.68
CA MET A 9 3.21 14.19 0.60
C MET A 9 2.76 15.03 1.80
N ALA A 10 2.93 16.35 1.74
CA ALA A 10 2.43 17.26 2.77
C ALA A 10 0.89 17.17 2.90
N SER A 11 0.19 17.14 1.75
CA SER A 11 -1.27 16.99 1.70
C SER A 11 -1.73 15.63 2.25
N PHE A 12 -0.99 14.57 1.95
CA PHE A 12 -1.27 13.21 2.42
C PHE A 12 -1.05 13.09 3.93
N LEU A 13 0.05 13.59 4.46
CA LEU A 13 0.30 13.65 5.91
C LEU A 13 -0.79 14.46 6.63
N GLY A 14 -1.19 15.61 6.08
CA GLY A 14 -2.31 16.40 6.61
C GLY A 14 -3.65 15.67 6.55
N LEU A 15 -3.87 14.79 5.56
CA LEU A 15 -5.03 13.90 5.54
C LEU A 15 -4.96 12.86 6.67
N LEU A 16 -3.81 12.20 6.86
CA LEU A 16 -3.63 11.21 7.95
C LEU A 16 -3.91 11.84 9.31
N GLN A 17 -3.34 13.01 9.57
CA GLN A 17 -3.53 13.73 10.84
C GLN A 17 -5.00 14.09 11.09
N ARG A 18 -5.71 14.60 10.08
CA ARG A 18 -7.15 14.94 10.19
C ARG A 18 -8.02 13.71 10.46
N GLN A 19 -7.59 12.53 10.02
CA GLN A 19 -8.27 11.26 10.27
C GLN A 19 -7.81 10.58 11.58
N GLY A 20 -6.94 11.22 12.37
CA GLY A 20 -6.41 10.65 13.60
C GLY A 20 -5.49 9.45 13.39
N LEU A 21 -4.89 9.32 12.19
CA LEU A 21 -4.03 8.20 11.85
C LEU A 21 -2.56 8.48 12.18
N PRO A 22 -1.76 7.44 12.41
CA PRO A 22 -0.33 7.61 12.67
C PRO A 22 0.40 8.26 11.49
N ALA A 23 1.28 9.22 11.80
CA ALA A 23 2.09 9.93 10.80
C ALA A 23 3.28 9.11 10.28
N GLN A 24 3.69 8.06 11.00
CA GLN A 24 4.71 7.14 10.51
C GLN A 24 4.13 6.34 9.35
N ILE A 25 4.73 6.47 8.17
CA ILE A 25 4.30 5.79 6.96
C ILE A 25 5.28 4.67 6.63
N VAL A 26 4.76 3.49 6.34
CA VAL A 26 5.50 2.44 5.62
C VAL A 26 4.83 2.24 4.27
N TRP A 27 5.60 2.41 3.20
CA TRP A 27 5.12 2.16 1.85
C TRP A 27 5.22 0.67 1.53
N VAL A 28 4.07 0.01 1.44
CA VAL A 28 4.06 -1.42 1.20
C VAL A 28 4.32 -1.74 -0.26
N ARG A 29 5.07 -2.81 -0.46
CA ARG A 29 5.09 -3.56 -1.71
C ARG A 29 3.86 -4.47 -1.77
N PRO A 30 3.32 -4.79 -2.96
CA PRO A 30 2.16 -5.67 -3.09
C PRO A 30 2.30 -7.00 -2.34
N GLU A 31 3.53 -7.52 -2.22
CA GLU A 31 3.82 -8.82 -1.62
C GLU A 31 3.90 -8.79 -0.08
N GLN A 32 3.84 -7.60 0.53
CA GLN A 32 3.98 -7.39 1.97
C GLN A 32 2.67 -7.28 2.72
N ALA A 33 1.56 -7.15 1.99
CA ALA A 33 0.25 -6.95 2.58
C ALA A 33 -0.75 -7.93 1.96
N ILE A 34 -1.32 -8.82 2.78
CA ILE A 34 -2.39 -9.72 2.35
C ILE A 34 -3.66 -9.37 3.09
N TYR A 35 -4.74 -9.23 2.34
CA TYR A 35 -6.08 -9.22 2.89
C TYR A 35 -6.71 -10.63 2.89
N GLY A 36 -7.04 -11.11 4.09
CA GLY A 36 -7.80 -12.34 4.32
C GLY A 36 -9.22 -12.01 4.73
N ALA A 37 -10.21 -12.52 4.00
CA ALA A 37 -11.63 -12.19 4.23
C ALA A 37 -12.12 -12.41 5.67
N ARG A 38 -11.55 -13.39 6.40
CA ARG A 38 -11.89 -13.67 7.81
C ARG A 38 -10.87 -13.18 8.83
N LYS A 39 -9.60 -13.02 8.42
CA LYS A 39 -8.47 -12.73 9.33
C LYS A 39 -7.96 -11.29 9.25
N GLY A 40 -8.55 -10.47 8.37
CA GLY A 40 -8.16 -9.08 8.17
C GLY A 40 -6.84 -8.93 7.41
N TRP A 41 -6.18 -7.79 7.62
CA TRP A 41 -4.87 -7.51 7.04
C TRP A 41 -3.75 -8.18 7.83
N LEU A 42 -2.88 -8.88 7.11
CA LEU A 42 -1.61 -9.38 7.62
C LEU A 42 -0.49 -8.65 6.89
N ILE A 43 0.43 -8.07 7.66
CA ILE A 43 1.53 -7.26 7.15
C ILE A 43 2.86 -7.89 7.52
N LEU A 44 3.79 -7.89 6.58
CA LEU A 44 5.18 -8.25 6.79
C LEU A 44 5.97 -6.97 7.08
N PRO A 45 6.49 -6.78 8.31
CA PRO A 45 7.18 -5.55 8.69
C PRO A 45 8.52 -5.29 7.98
N SER A 46 8.98 -6.15 7.06
CA SER A 46 10.31 -6.04 6.44
C SER A 46 10.27 -5.50 5.00
N HIS A 47 11.11 -4.49 4.73
CA HIS A 47 11.51 -3.95 3.41
C HIS A 47 10.42 -3.28 2.54
N GLY A 48 9.60 -2.39 3.11
CA GLY A 48 8.77 -1.49 2.31
C GLY A 48 9.60 -0.66 1.32
N TYR A 49 8.93 0.01 0.38
CA TYR A 49 9.59 1.06 -0.40
C TYR A 49 10.08 2.16 0.54
N ASP A 50 11.32 2.62 0.37
CA ASP A 50 11.73 3.86 1.01
C ASP A 50 11.05 5.07 0.33
N VAL A 51 11.18 6.24 0.93
CA VAL A 51 10.56 7.46 0.41
C VAL A 51 11.15 7.87 -0.95
N ALA A 52 12.43 7.59 -1.19
CA ALA A 52 13.10 7.91 -2.45
C ALA A 52 12.61 7.01 -3.60
N GLU A 53 12.41 5.72 -3.34
CA GLU A 53 11.80 4.76 -4.28
C GLU A 53 10.38 5.21 -4.65
N ILE A 54 9.58 5.65 -3.68
CA ILE A 54 8.24 6.18 -3.96
C ILE A 54 8.28 7.50 -4.74
N ALA A 55 9.20 8.41 -4.41
CA ALA A 55 9.37 9.65 -5.14
C ALA A 55 9.75 9.39 -6.61
N ALA A 56 10.69 8.47 -6.86
CA ALA A 56 11.10 8.07 -8.20
C ALA A 56 9.93 7.44 -8.97
N ARG A 57 9.15 6.56 -8.33
CA ARG A 57 7.95 5.96 -8.94
C ARG A 57 6.87 6.99 -9.25
N TYR A 58 6.66 7.94 -8.35
CA TYR A 58 5.73 9.05 -8.56
C TYR A 58 6.15 9.89 -9.77
N GLN A 59 7.42 10.28 -9.83
CA GLN A 59 7.96 11.09 -10.93
C GLN A 59 7.86 10.36 -12.27
N ALA A 60 8.23 9.08 -12.32
CA ALA A 60 8.08 8.26 -13.52
C ALA A 60 6.62 8.16 -13.99
N ALA A 61 5.69 8.05 -13.04
CA ALA A 61 4.27 7.96 -13.34
C ALA A 61 3.62 9.32 -13.68
N CYS A 62 4.27 10.43 -13.36
CA CYS A 62 3.74 11.76 -13.72
C CYS A 62 3.68 11.99 -15.22
N SER A 63 4.59 11.36 -15.98
CA SER A 63 4.63 11.37 -17.44
C SER A 63 3.55 10.51 -18.11
N SER A 64 2.73 9.78 -17.33
CA SER A 64 1.60 9.01 -17.86
C SER A 64 0.34 9.88 -18.00
N ASP A 65 -0.51 9.52 -18.96
CA ASP A 65 -1.83 10.14 -19.18
C ASP A 65 -2.88 9.77 -18.12
N TRP A 66 -2.47 9.10 -17.04
CA TRP A 66 -3.37 8.63 -15.99
C TRP A 66 -3.11 9.32 -14.65
N GLY A 67 -4.17 9.44 -13.85
CA GLY A 67 -4.06 9.90 -12.48
C GLY A 67 -3.39 8.87 -11.58
N LEU A 68 -2.97 9.30 -10.40
CA LEU A 68 -2.27 8.47 -9.41
C LEU A 68 -3.06 8.44 -8.10
N ARG A 69 -2.88 7.40 -7.28
CA ARG A 69 -3.52 7.35 -5.96
C ARG A 69 -2.53 7.01 -4.86
N PHE A 70 -2.48 7.85 -3.84
CA PHE A 70 -1.90 7.53 -2.54
C PHE A 70 -3.01 7.01 -1.62
N SER A 71 -2.85 5.80 -1.08
CA SER A 71 -3.87 5.20 -0.23
C SER A 71 -3.26 4.61 1.04
N VAL A 72 -3.94 4.82 2.16
CA VAL A 72 -3.78 3.96 3.34
C VAL A 72 -4.42 2.61 3.03
N LEU A 73 -3.77 1.52 3.41
CA LEU A 73 -4.34 0.18 3.38
C LEU A 73 -4.88 -0.23 4.75
N CYS A 74 -4.04 -0.06 5.77
CA CYS A 74 -4.31 -0.47 7.14
C CYS A 74 -3.36 0.23 8.11
N VAL A 75 -3.63 0.07 9.40
CA VAL A 75 -2.78 0.55 10.49
C VAL A 75 -2.36 -0.61 11.38
N HIS A 76 -1.14 -0.57 11.89
CA HIS A 76 -0.67 -1.46 12.95
C HIS A 76 0.16 -0.64 13.93
N GLU A 77 -0.23 -0.68 15.21
CA GLU A 77 0.36 0.14 16.28
C GLU A 77 0.42 1.63 15.90
N HIS A 78 1.62 2.19 15.79
CA HIS A 78 1.87 3.59 15.46
C HIS A 78 2.26 3.81 14.00
N THR A 79 1.96 2.86 13.10
CA THR A 79 2.34 2.92 11.69
C THR A 79 1.14 2.81 10.75
N SER A 80 1.08 3.73 9.77
CA SER A 80 0.18 3.70 8.62
C SER A 80 0.85 2.98 7.45
N TYR A 81 0.29 1.86 7.01
CA TYR A 81 0.77 1.13 5.85
C TYR A 81 0.07 1.66 4.61
N CYS A 82 0.84 2.24 3.70
CA CYS A 82 0.34 3.01 2.58
C CYS A 82 0.86 2.44 1.26
N LEU A 83 0.18 2.74 0.15
CA LEU A 83 0.64 2.41 -1.19
C LEU A 83 0.51 3.60 -2.13
N LEU A 84 1.36 3.63 -3.15
CA LEU A 84 1.19 4.41 -4.36
C LEU A 84 0.65 3.50 -5.46
N LYS A 85 -0.62 3.70 -5.85
CA LYS A 85 -1.25 2.99 -6.96
C LYS A 85 -1.05 3.79 -8.24
N ILE A 86 -0.36 3.18 -9.18
CA ILE A 86 -0.18 3.65 -10.56
C ILE A 86 -1.05 2.71 -11.43
N PRO A 87 -2.03 3.22 -12.17
CA PRO A 87 -2.78 2.41 -13.13
C PRO A 87 -1.85 1.75 -14.15
N ALA A 88 -2.12 0.48 -14.48
CA ALA A 88 -1.36 -0.23 -15.51
C ALA A 88 -1.82 0.13 -16.93
N ASP A 89 -3.10 0.47 -17.08
CA ASP A 89 -3.77 0.81 -18.32
C ASP A 89 -4.92 1.80 -18.06
N GLU A 90 -5.53 2.27 -19.15
CA GLU A 90 -6.68 3.17 -19.14
C GLU A 90 -7.85 2.59 -18.35
N LEU A 91 -8.17 1.31 -18.57
CA LEU A 91 -9.27 0.63 -17.88
C LEU A 91 -9.07 0.62 -16.36
N ALA A 92 -7.86 0.36 -15.87
CA ALA A 92 -7.53 0.43 -14.46
C ALA A 92 -7.62 1.86 -13.90
N ALA A 93 -7.33 2.87 -14.72
CA ALA A 93 -7.49 4.28 -14.35
C ALA A 93 -8.97 4.66 -14.23
N GLU A 94 -9.81 4.24 -15.18
CA GLU A 94 -11.26 4.42 -15.17
C GLU A 94 -11.90 3.75 -13.94
N TYR A 95 -11.61 2.48 -13.70
CA TYR A 95 -12.11 1.76 -12.50
C TYR A 95 -11.65 2.42 -11.19
N ALA A 96 -10.49 3.07 -11.19
CA ALA A 96 -9.98 3.79 -10.03
C ALA A 96 -10.51 5.24 -9.93
N LEU A 97 -11.29 5.70 -10.93
CA LEU A 97 -11.76 7.07 -11.10
C LEU A 97 -10.59 8.08 -11.05
N LEU A 98 -9.57 7.82 -11.88
CA LEU A 98 -8.33 8.60 -11.93
C LEU A 98 -8.17 9.27 -13.30
N ALA A 99 -8.49 10.57 -13.38
CA ALA A 99 -8.22 11.39 -14.55
C ALA A 99 -6.74 11.79 -14.63
N ALA A 100 -6.24 12.09 -15.84
CA ALA A 100 -4.83 12.33 -16.17
C ALA A 100 -4.07 13.27 -15.22
N ASP A 101 -4.71 14.34 -14.77
CA ASP A 101 -4.07 15.37 -13.93
C ASP A 101 -4.36 15.22 -12.44
N VAL A 102 -5.00 14.12 -12.02
CA VAL A 102 -5.47 13.94 -10.65
C VAL A 102 -4.52 13.08 -9.84
N VAL A 103 -4.10 13.60 -8.69
CA VAL A 103 -3.51 12.80 -7.62
C VAL A 103 -4.55 12.63 -6.52
N LYS A 104 -5.07 11.42 -6.39
CA LYS A 104 -6.09 11.08 -5.39
C LYS A 104 -5.44 10.65 -4.08
N LEU A 105 -5.90 11.22 -2.98
CA LEU A 105 -5.54 10.78 -1.64
C LEU A 105 -6.72 10.02 -1.06
N SER A 106 -6.50 8.81 -0.52
CA SER A 106 -7.59 8.01 0.04
C SER A 106 -7.22 7.32 1.35
N VAL A 107 -8.22 7.26 2.23
CA VAL A 107 -8.19 6.54 3.49
C VAL A 107 -9.46 5.68 3.54
N PRO A 108 -9.37 4.37 3.80
CA PRO A 108 -10.55 3.52 3.94
C PRO A 108 -11.33 3.90 5.22
N VAL A 109 -12.66 3.77 5.18
CA VAL A 109 -13.52 4.05 6.34
C VAL A 109 -14.42 2.83 6.59
N PRO A 110 -14.30 2.13 7.74
CA PRO A 110 -13.29 2.32 8.78
C PRO A 110 -11.88 1.93 8.30
N VAL A 111 -10.84 2.48 8.92
CA VAL A 111 -9.46 2.10 8.61
C VAL A 111 -9.17 0.71 9.19
N PRO A 112 -8.79 -0.28 8.38
CA PRO A 112 -8.55 -1.63 8.88
C PRO A 112 -7.34 -1.67 9.81
N ALA A 113 -7.48 -2.35 10.95
CA ALA A 113 -6.34 -2.77 11.75
C ALA A 113 -5.66 -3.97 11.09
N ALA A 114 -4.34 -3.99 11.13
CA ALA A 114 -3.52 -5.09 10.65
C ALA A 114 -2.81 -5.80 11.81
N ARG A 115 -2.37 -7.03 11.52
CA ARG A 115 -1.47 -7.80 12.37
C ARG A 115 -0.10 -7.89 11.70
N ALA A 116 0.98 -7.76 12.47
CA ALA A 116 2.33 -8.04 11.97
C ALA A 116 2.61 -9.55 11.98
N ALA A 117 3.22 -10.07 10.92
CA ALA A 117 3.73 -11.43 10.89
C ALA A 117 4.97 -11.57 11.80
N SER A 118 4.99 -12.62 12.64
CA SER A 118 6.11 -12.93 13.55
C SER A 118 7.32 -13.52 12.82
N GLY A 119 8.50 -13.52 13.44
CA GLY A 119 9.78 -13.86 12.78
C GLY A 119 9.83 -15.24 12.09
N ILE A 120 9.22 -16.27 12.66
CA ILE A 120 9.14 -17.60 12.03
C ILE A 120 8.24 -17.55 10.79
N LEU A 121 7.14 -16.79 10.87
CA LEU A 121 6.23 -16.59 9.75
C LEU A 121 6.92 -15.82 8.62
N GLN A 122 7.77 -14.84 8.93
CA GLN A 122 8.50 -14.07 7.91
C GLN A 122 9.45 -14.96 7.09
N ILE A 123 10.21 -15.85 7.73
CA ILE A 123 11.15 -16.76 7.04
C ILE A 123 10.38 -17.79 6.20
N GLY A 124 9.31 -18.37 6.76
CA GLY A 124 8.42 -19.27 6.03
C GLY A 124 7.78 -18.58 4.83
N TRP A 125 7.40 -17.31 4.98
CA TRP A 125 6.72 -16.53 3.94
C TRP A 125 7.55 -16.35 2.67
N TRP A 126 8.83 -15.99 2.80
CA TRP A 126 9.70 -15.77 1.64
C TRP A 126 9.94 -17.07 0.88
N ARG A 127 10.19 -18.18 1.59
CA ARG A 127 10.39 -19.50 0.97
C ARG A 127 9.13 -20.04 0.32
N LEU A 128 7.96 -19.85 0.95
CA LEU A 128 6.68 -20.32 0.40
C LEU A 128 6.27 -19.54 -0.85
N ARG A 129 6.58 -18.23 -0.92
CA ARG A 129 6.25 -17.39 -2.09
C ARG A 129 6.92 -17.87 -3.38
N GLU A 130 8.15 -18.37 -3.30
CA GLU A 130 8.93 -18.79 -4.46
C GLU A 130 8.43 -20.10 -5.08
N HIS A 131 7.69 -20.91 -4.32
CA HIS A 131 7.33 -22.28 -4.73
C HIS A 131 5.82 -22.54 -4.80
N LEU A 132 4.97 -21.62 -4.33
CA LEU A 132 3.52 -21.80 -4.32
C LEU A 132 2.83 -20.87 -5.31
N SER A 133 1.78 -21.38 -5.96
CA SER A 133 0.85 -20.51 -6.67
C SER A 133 0.23 -19.50 -5.70
N TYR A 134 -0.16 -18.32 -6.19
CA TYR A 134 -0.75 -17.26 -5.36
C TYR A 134 -1.92 -17.76 -4.48
N ARG A 135 -2.74 -18.68 -5.00
CA ARG A 135 -3.86 -19.27 -4.26
C ARG A 135 -3.39 -20.15 -3.09
N GLN A 136 -2.44 -21.05 -3.34
CA GLN A 136 -1.87 -21.94 -2.32
C GLN A 136 -1.11 -21.15 -1.25
N TRP A 137 -0.34 -20.16 -1.69
CA TRP A 137 0.36 -19.23 -0.81
C TRP A 137 -0.62 -18.50 0.12
N LYS A 138 -1.69 -17.91 -0.43
CA LYS A 138 -2.69 -17.19 0.36
C LYS A 138 -3.30 -18.08 1.45
N GLN A 139 -3.59 -19.33 1.12
CA GLN A 139 -4.16 -20.29 2.07
C GLN A 139 -3.18 -20.63 3.20
N ALA A 140 -1.94 -20.99 2.86
CA ALA A 140 -0.90 -21.33 3.85
C ALA A 140 -0.56 -20.16 4.79
N ALA A 141 -0.48 -18.94 4.26
CA ALA A 141 -0.22 -17.72 5.05
C ALA A 141 -1.27 -17.48 6.14
N PHE A 142 -2.53 -17.85 5.88
CA PHE A 142 -3.61 -17.70 6.87
C PHE A 142 -3.76 -18.91 7.80
N GLU A 143 -3.25 -20.09 7.48
CA GLU A 143 -3.28 -21.22 8.41
C GLU A 143 -2.24 -21.08 9.53
N LEU A 144 -1.12 -20.42 9.25
CA LEU A 144 0.00 -20.26 10.20
C LEU A 144 -0.15 -19.07 11.19
N ALA A 145 -1.11 -18.16 10.97
CA ALA A 145 -1.28 -16.89 11.71
C ALA A 145 -2.63 -16.78 12.45
#